data_AF-A0AAN5IFT7-F1
#
_entry.id   AF-A0AAN5IFT7-F1
#
_cell.length_a   1.000
_cell.length_b   1.000
_cell.length_c   1.000
_cell.angle_alpha   90.00
_cell.angle_beta   90.00
_cell.angle_gamma   90.00
#
_symmetry.space_group_name_H-M   'P 1'
#
loop_
_entity.id
_entity.type
_entity.pdbx_description
1 polymer ?
#
loop_
_entity_poly.entity_id
_entity_poly.type
_entity_poly.pdbx_seq_one_letter_code
_entity_poly.pdbx_strand_id
1 'polypeptide(L)'
;VAPFESMERRDLFQPGFKYRFKFEALVSSGLIVPGSQQAAMRSKSLVTLSFPDTETLAYLRIEKIHFAALQKEMKPMDLEPFKLFDQLDINEDQIRQLRLPLRFRYENGLVSEIEFDREDSEWSENIKRVYL
;
A
#
# COMPACT_ATOMS: atom_id res chain seq x y z
N VAL A 1 2.31 39.89 0.85
CA VAL A 1 1.62 38.96 1.77
C VAL A 1 0.41 38.43 1.02
N ALA A 2 0.54 37.24 0.43
CA ALA A 2 -0.57 36.58 -0.26
C ALA A 2 -1.49 35.95 0.78
N PRO A 3 -2.82 35.90 0.57
CA PRO A 3 -3.73 35.36 1.56
C PRO A 3 -3.52 33.84 1.65
N PHE A 4 -3.35 33.36 2.89
CA PHE A 4 -3.58 31.96 3.21
C PHE A 4 -5.09 31.71 3.03
N GLU A 5 -5.48 31.21 1.85
CA GLU A 5 -6.76 30.54 1.74
C GLU A 5 -6.70 29.30 2.62
N SER A 6 -7.50 29.33 3.68
CA SER A 6 -7.82 28.19 4.52
C SER A 6 -8.18 27.00 3.64
N MET A 7 -7.35 25.95 3.72
CA MET A 7 -7.50 24.66 3.03
C MET A 7 -8.66 23.83 3.64
N GLU A 8 -9.81 24.47 3.88
CA GLU A 8 -10.99 23.84 4.47
C GLU A 8 -11.98 23.45 3.36
N ARG A 9 -12.27 22.14 3.29
CA ARG A 9 -13.24 21.46 2.40
C ARG A 9 -12.90 21.46 0.91
N ARG A 10 -12.08 20.48 0.43
CA ARG A 10 -12.20 20.01 -0.98
C ARG A 10 -11.48 18.73 -1.45
N ASP A 11 -11.08 17.79 -0.57
CA ASP A 11 -10.56 16.49 -1.02
C ASP A 11 -11.50 15.34 -0.66
N LEU A 12 -12.78 15.43 -1.05
CA LEU A 12 -13.70 14.30 -0.96
C LEU A 12 -13.56 13.46 -2.24
N PHE A 13 -13.40 12.14 -2.07
CA PHE A 13 -13.50 11.20 -3.18
C PHE A 13 -14.93 11.22 -3.73
N GLN A 14 -15.08 11.27 -5.04
CA GLN A 14 -16.35 11.44 -5.73
C GLN A 14 -16.92 10.10 -6.20
N PRO A 15 -18.25 9.91 -6.17
CA PRO A 15 -18.88 8.70 -6.66
C PRO A 15 -18.69 8.57 -8.17
N GLY A 16 -18.57 7.34 -8.67
CA GLY A 16 -18.31 7.03 -10.07
C GLY A 16 -16.86 7.22 -10.52
N PHE A 17 -15.99 7.79 -9.67
CA PHE A 17 -14.56 7.95 -9.99
C PHE A 17 -13.72 6.77 -9.51
N LYS A 18 -12.63 6.52 -10.27
CA LYS A 18 -11.57 5.58 -9.90
C LYS A 18 -10.27 6.34 -9.73
N TYR A 19 -9.70 6.24 -8.55
CA TYR A 19 -8.44 6.82 -8.15
C TYR A 19 -7.36 5.76 -8.21
N ARG A 20 -6.20 6.10 -8.80
CA ARG A 20 -5.08 5.17 -8.96
C ARG A 20 -3.83 5.74 -8.29
N PHE A 21 -3.28 5.00 -7.35
CA PHE A 21 -2.11 5.38 -6.58
C PHE A 21 -0.96 4.41 -6.86
N LYS A 22 0.25 4.96 -7.02
CA LYS A 22 1.47 4.15 -6.99
C LYS A 22 1.91 4.06 -5.53
N PHE A 23 2.04 2.85 -5.03
CA PHE A 23 2.47 2.60 -3.66
C PHE A 23 3.80 1.86 -3.66
N GLU A 24 4.76 2.35 -2.87
CA GLU A 24 6.05 1.70 -2.66
C GLU A 24 6.32 1.62 -1.15
N ALA A 25 6.74 0.45 -0.67
CA ALA A 25 7.12 0.26 0.72
C ALA A 25 8.49 -0.40 0.83
N LEU A 26 9.21 -0.09 1.90
CA LEU A 26 10.48 -0.70 2.27
C LEU A 26 10.41 -1.05 3.76
N VAL A 27 10.72 -2.30 4.08
CA VAL A 27 10.93 -2.76 5.45
C VAL A 27 12.36 -3.29 5.52
N SER A 28 13.14 -2.78 6.46
CA SER A 28 14.52 -3.20 6.67
C SER A 28 14.77 -3.53 8.14
N SER A 29 15.59 -4.53 8.39
CA SER A 29 16.05 -4.91 9.71
C SER A 29 17.56 -5.10 9.73
N GLY A 30 18.19 -4.69 10.82
CA GLY A 30 19.64 -4.74 10.99
C GLY A 30 20.10 -3.77 12.07
N LEU A 31 21.39 -3.83 12.38
CA LEU A 31 21.98 -2.86 13.30
C LEU A 31 22.11 -1.50 12.59
N ILE A 32 21.97 -0.42 13.36
CA ILE A 32 22.16 0.95 12.87
C ILE A 32 23.62 1.35 13.14
N VAL A 33 24.55 0.56 12.61
CA VAL A 33 25.99 0.84 12.71
C VAL A 33 26.63 0.75 11.33
N PRO A 34 27.60 1.62 10.99
CA PRO A 34 28.29 1.55 9.70
C PRO A 34 28.91 0.17 9.46
N GLY A 35 28.74 -0.37 8.25
CA GLY A 35 29.28 -1.67 7.86
C GLY A 35 28.50 -2.88 8.40
N SER A 36 27.35 -2.70 9.07
CA SER A 36 26.51 -3.84 9.43
C SER A 36 25.66 -4.32 8.27
N GLN A 37 25.50 -5.63 8.19
CA GLN A 37 24.54 -6.29 7.30
C GLN A 37 23.11 -5.90 7.66
N GLN A 38 22.29 -5.67 6.64
CA GLN A 38 20.85 -5.44 6.76
C GLN A 38 20.09 -6.40 5.85
N ALA A 39 18.95 -6.86 6.34
CA ALA A 39 17.93 -7.54 5.55
C ALA A 39 16.88 -6.51 5.16
N ALA A 40 16.50 -6.44 3.90
CA ALA A 40 15.47 -5.51 3.45
C ALA A 40 14.52 -6.16 2.45
N MET A 41 13.24 -5.81 2.56
CA MET A 41 12.19 -6.17 1.62
C MET A 41 11.54 -4.90 1.10
N ARG A 42 11.44 -4.80 -0.23
CA ARG A 42 10.79 -3.71 -0.94
C ARG A 42 9.58 -4.24 -1.70
N SER A 43 8.51 -3.46 -1.76
CA SER A 43 7.34 -3.75 -2.58
C SER A 43 6.98 -2.56 -3.46
N LYS A 44 6.39 -2.85 -4.62
CA LYS A 44 5.73 -1.88 -5.50
C LYS A 44 4.38 -2.41 -5.91
N SER A 45 3.38 -1.54 -5.90
CA SER A 45 2.03 -1.88 -6.36
C SER A 45 1.31 -0.66 -6.93
N LEU A 46 0.26 -0.94 -7.69
CA LEU A 46 -0.74 0.02 -8.11
C LEU A 46 -2.00 -0.25 -7.29
N VAL A 47 -2.52 0.76 -6.61
CA VAL A 47 -3.73 0.64 -5.81
C VAL A 47 -4.84 1.39 -6.51
N THR A 48 -5.97 0.74 -6.74
CA THR A 48 -7.18 1.37 -7.25
C THR A 48 -8.17 1.53 -6.10
N LEU A 49 -8.61 2.76 -5.88
CA LEU A 49 -9.66 3.13 -4.95
C LEU A 49 -10.86 3.64 -5.75
N SER A 50 -12.08 3.20 -5.42
CA SER A 50 -13.28 3.64 -6.11
C SER A 50 -14.49 3.72 -5.20
N PHE A 51 -15.35 4.67 -5.51
CA PHE A 51 -16.61 4.94 -4.81
C PHE A 51 -17.74 4.75 -5.83
N PRO A 52 -18.22 3.53 -6.08
CA PRO A 52 -19.13 3.29 -7.21
C PRO A 52 -20.49 3.96 -7.02
N ASP A 53 -21.05 3.88 -5.81
CA ASP A 53 -22.44 4.27 -5.54
C ASP A 53 -22.57 5.47 -4.59
N THR A 54 -21.71 5.56 -3.58
CA THR A 54 -21.77 6.62 -2.55
C THR A 54 -20.38 7.17 -2.25
N GLU A 55 -20.31 8.36 -1.65
CA GLU A 55 -19.06 8.99 -1.20
C GLU A 55 -18.46 8.30 0.04
N THR A 56 -19.21 7.37 0.64
CA THR A 56 -18.84 6.74 1.91
C THR A 56 -18.44 5.28 1.75
N LEU A 57 -18.95 4.56 0.74
CA LEU A 57 -18.59 3.15 0.52
C LEU A 57 -17.48 3.04 -0.51
N ALA A 58 -16.28 2.74 -0.03
CA ALA A 58 -15.08 2.61 -0.83
C ALA A 58 -14.78 1.13 -1.15
N TYR A 59 -14.21 0.92 -2.33
CA TYR A 59 -13.63 -0.35 -2.76
C TYR A 59 -12.17 -0.15 -3.11
N LEU A 60 -11.30 -0.99 -2.55
CA LEU A 60 -9.86 -0.97 -2.80
C LEU A 60 -9.42 -2.28 -3.45
N ARG A 61 -8.56 -2.17 -4.47
CA ARG A 61 -7.91 -3.30 -5.14
C ARG A 61 -6.43 -3.01 -5.32
N ILE A 62 -5.61 -4.02 -5.08
CA ILE A 62 -4.17 -3.96 -5.29
C ILE A 62 -3.85 -4.68 -6.61
N GLU A 63 -3.10 -4.01 -7.47
CA GLU A 63 -2.71 -4.45 -8.80
C GLU A 63 -1.19 -4.33 -8.97
N LYS A 64 -0.64 -5.01 -9.98
CA LYS A 64 0.79 -4.90 -10.37
C LYS A 64 1.76 -5.01 -9.18
N ILE A 65 1.52 -6.00 -8.32
CA ILE A 65 2.28 -6.24 -7.09
C ILE A 65 3.63 -6.89 -7.45
N HIS A 66 4.71 -6.29 -6.97
CA HIS A 66 6.06 -6.83 -7.09
C HIS A 66 6.75 -6.74 -5.74
N PHE A 67 7.40 -7.82 -5.33
CA PHE A 67 8.23 -7.86 -4.14
C PHE A 67 9.68 -8.12 -4.54
N ALA A 68 10.61 -7.55 -3.79
CA ALA A 68 12.02 -7.79 -3.94
C ALA A 68 12.69 -7.75 -2.57
N ALA A 69 13.76 -8.52 -2.41
CA ALA A 69 14.51 -8.59 -1.16
C ALA A 69 16.00 -8.35 -1.41
N LEU A 70 16.70 -8.03 -0.34
CA LEU A 70 18.11 -7.73 -0.37
C LEU A 70 18.72 -8.07 0.98
N GLN A 71 19.88 -8.73 0.96
CA GLN A 71 20.70 -8.96 2.13
C GLN A 71 22.11 -8.42 1.86
N LYS A 72 22.41 -7.22 2.34
CA LYS A 72 23.76 -6.63 2.22
C LYS A 72 24.00 -5.54 3.26
N GLU A 73 25.23 -5.05 3.32
CA GLU A 73 25.52 -3.78 3.99
C GLU A 73 24.75 -2.65 3.28
N MET A 74 23.90 -1.97 4.03
CA MET A 74 23.10 -0.84 3.56
C MET A 74 23.27 0.32 4.53
N LYS A 75 23.18 1.55 4.02
CA LYS A 75 23.04 2.71 4.89
C LYS A 75 21.66 2.67 5.55
N PRO A 76 21.57 2.82 6.87
CA PRO A 76 20.29 2.94 7.53
C PRO A 76 19.48 4.11 6.94
N MET A 77 18.19 3.87 6.65
CA MET A 77 17.16 4.87 6.30
C MET A 77 17.07 5.39 4.85
N ASP A 78 17.93 4.98 3.92
CA ASP A 78 17.78 5.39 2.52
C ASP A 78 16.79 4.47 1.76
N LEU A 79 15.83 5.07 1.04
CA LEU A 79 14.97 4.35 0.08
C LEU A 79 15.79 3.94 -1.15
N GLU A 80 16.54 2.85 -1.02
CA GLU A 80 17.41 2.35 -2.09
C GLU A 80 16.61 1.96 -3.36
N PRO A 81 17.14 2.22 -4.57
CA PRO A 81 16.45 1.89 -5.82
C PRO A 81 16.05 0.42 -5.91
N PHE A 82 14.82 0.14 -6.35
CA PHE A 82 14.29 -1.24 -6.47
C PHE A 82 15.17 -2.17 -7.33
N LYS A 83 15.87 -1.63 -8.33
CA LYS A 83 16.84 -2.38 -9.18
C LYS A 83 18.01 -2.99 -8.40
N LEU A 84 18.23 -2.58 -7.16
CA LEU A 84 19.28 -3.11 -6.29
C LEU A 84 18.81 -4.31 -5.46
N PHE A 85 17.52 -4.68 -5.56
CA PHE A 85 16.91 -5.79 -4.86
C PHE A 85 16.67 -6.93 -5.84
N ASP A 86 16.80 -8.15 -5.34
CA ASP A 86 16.47 -9.37 -6.08
C ASP A 86 14.96 -9.58 -6.03
N GLN A 87 14.34 -9.72 -7.20
CA GLN A 87 12.90 -9.93 -7.28
C GLN A 87 12.53 -11.27 -6.63
N LEU A 88 11.54 -11.24 -5.75
CA LEU A 88 10.99 -12.44 -5.13
C LEU A 88 9.96 -13.06 -6.06
N ASP A 89 10.07 -14.37 -6.26
CA ASP A 89 9.01 -15.16 -6.88
C ASP A 89 7.94 -15.45 -5.82
N ILE A 90 6.76 -14.84 -5.99
CA ILE A 90 5.63 -15.02 -5.08
C ILE A 90 4.65 -15.94 -5.78
N ASN A 91 4.18 -16.96 -5.06
CA ASN A 91 3.19 -17.91 -5.56
C ASN A 91 1.97 -17.16 -6.14
N GLU A 92 1.50 -17.57 -7.32
CA GLU A 92 0.32 -17.02 -7.97
C GLU A 92 -0.94 -17.04 -7.07
N ASP A 93 -1.09 -18.07 -6.23
CA ASP A 93 -2.18 -18.13 -5.24
C ASP A 93 -2.11 -16.98 -4.23
N GLN A 94 -0.90 -16.64 -3.78
CA GLN A 94 -0.67 -15.54 -2.85
C GLN A 94 -0.94 -14.19 -3.52
N ILE A 95 -0.46 -14.02 -4.76
CA ILE A 95 -0.75 -12.83 -5.56
C ILE A 95 -2.26 -12.71 -5.83
N ARG A 96 -2.98 -13.81 -6.06
CA ARG A 96 -4.44 -13.81 -6.24
C ARG A 96 -5.13 -13.29 -4.98
N GLN A 97 -4.77 -13.78 -3.79
CA GLN A 97 -5.37 -13.33 -2.54
C GLN A 97 -5.18 -11.81 -2.34
N LEU A 98 -3.97 -11.28 -2.56
CA LEU A 98 -3.70 -9.84 -2.46
C LEU A 98 -4.50 -8.99 -3.46
N ARG A 99 -4.92 -9.57 -4.59
CA ARG A 99 -5.74 -8.90 -5.61
C ARG A 99 -7.23 -8.92 -5.31
N LEU A 100 -7.70 -9.77 -4.39
CA LEU A 100 -9.11 -9.79 -3.99
C LEU A 100 -9.50 -8.41 -3.45
N PRO A 101 -10.67 -7.88 -3.83
CA PRO A 101 -11.09 -6.56 -3.38
C PRO A 101 -11.38 -6.57 -1.88
N LEU A 102 -11.24 -5.40 -1.25
CA LEU A 102 -11.84 -5.13 0.05
C LEU A 102 -12.74 -3.91 -0.07
N ARG A 103 -13.72 -3.80 0.82
CA ARG A 103 -14.56 -2.62 0.97
C ARG A 103 -14.50 -2.05 2.37
N PHE A 104 -14.73 -0.76 2.51
CA PHE A 104 -14.74 -0.08 3.80
C PHE A 104 -15.59 1.17 3.74
N ARG A 105 -15.99 1.67 4.91
CA ARG A 105 -16.63 2.97 5.04
C ARG A 105 -15.57 4.06 5.25
N TYR A 106 -15.65 5.12 4.45
CA TYR A 106 -14.78 6.29 4.51
C TYR A 106 -15.61 7.55 4.79
N GLU A 107 -15.44 8.15 5.96
CA GLU A 107 -16.19 9.33 6.37
C GLU A 107 -15.26 10.31 7.10
N ASN A 108 -15.25 11.57 6.64
CA ASN A 108 -14.44 12.64 7.23
C ASN A 108 -12.94 12.29 7.40
N GLY A 109 -12.38 11.54 6.44
CA GLY A 109 -10.98 11.10 6.51
C GLY A 109 -10.73 9.82 7.30
N LEU A 110 -11.77 9.22 7.89
CA LEU A 110 -11.65 8.03 8.73
C LEU A 110 -12.12 6.78 8.01
N VAL A 111 -11.36 5.69 8.17
CA VAL A 111 -11.69 4.35 7.67
C VAL A 111 -12.36 3.54 8.78
N SER A 112 -13.46 2.87 8.47
CA SER A 112 -14.21 2.00 9.38
C SER A 112 -14.89 0.85 8.63
N GLU A 113 -15.46 -0.12 9.35
CA GLU A 113 -16.24 -1.23 8.77
C GLU A 113 -15.55 -1.93 7.59
N ILE A 114 -14.27 -2.30 7.80
CA ILE A 114 -13.48 -2.97 6.77
C ILE A 114 -14.00 -4.39 6.58
N GLU A 115 -14.34 -4.74 5.35
CA GLU A 115 -14.75 -6.07 4.96
C GLU A 115 -13.83 -6.60 3.86
N PHE A 116 -13.21 -7.74 4.14
CA PHE A 116 -12.36 -8.48 3.23
C PHE A 116 -13.17 -9.48 2.42
N ASP A 117 -12.57 -10.01 1.35
CA ASP A 117 -13.18 -11.10 0.61
C ASP A 117 -13.20 -12.37 1.47
N ARG A 118 -14.19 -13.24 1.28
CA ARG A 118 -14.29 -14.49 2.06
C ARG A 118 -13.18 -15.48 1.75
N GLU A 119 -12.54 -15.33 0.60
CA GLU A 119 -11.39 -16.13 0.18
C GLU A 119 -10.05 -15.54 0.65
N ASP A 120 -10.06 -14.38 1.31
CA ASP A 120 -8.87 -13.87 1.96
C ASP A 120 -8.45 -14.77 3.12
N SER A 121 -7.14 -14.91 3.26
CA SER A 121 -6.54 -15.47 4.47
C SER A 121 -5.94 -14.35 5.31
N GLU A 122 -5.72 -14.61 6.60
CA GLU A 122 -5.31 -13.59 7.58
C GLU A 122 -4.06 -12.79 7.15
N TRP A 123 -3.08 -13.43 6.51
CA TRP A 123 -1.87 -12.74 6.06
C TRP A 123 -2.17 -11.73 4.94
N SER A 124 -3.08 -12.07 4.02
CA SER A 124 -3.52 -11.18 2.93
C SER A 124 -4.29 -9.99 3.49
N GLU A 125 -5.20 -10.23 4.44
CA GLU A 125 -5.92 -9.16 5.14
C GLU A 125 -4.95 -8.19 5.84
N ASN A 126 -3.97 -8.72 6.58
CA ASN A 126 -2.99 -7.92 7.30
C ASN A 126 -2.17 -7.03 6.37
N ILE A 127 -1.74 -7.55 5.21
CA ILE A 127 -1.03 -6.75 4.20
C ILE A 127 -1.95 -5.69 3.61
N LYS A 128 -3.21 -6.04 3.30
CA LYS A 128 -4.19 -5.12 2.72
C LYS A 128 -4.48 -3.93 3.64
N ARG A 129 -4.46 -4.11 4.97
CA ARG A 129 -4.64 -3.02 5.95
C ARG A 129 -3.58 -1.92 5.83
N VAL A 130 -2.38 -2.22 5.32
CA VAL A 130 -1.32 -1.22 5.10
C VAL A 130 -1.66 -0.21 4.00
N TYR A 131 -2.61 -0.56 3.12
CA TYR A 131 -3.03 0.29 2.00
C TYR A 131 -4.22 1.20 2.32
N LEU A 132 -4.79 1.08 3.52
CA LEU A 132 -5.88 1.91 4.04
C LEU A 132 -5.31 3.12 4.79
#